data_AF-A0A1J3CQ37-F1
#
_entry.id   AF-A0A1J3CQ37-F1
#
_cell.length_a   1.000
_cell.length_b   1.000
_cell.length_c   1.000
_cell.angle_alpha   90.00
_cell.angle_beta   90.00
_cell.angle_gamma   90.00
#
_symmetry.space_group_name_H-M   'P 1'
#
loop_
_entity.id
_entity.type
_entity.pdbx_description
1 polymer ?
#
loop_
_entity_poly.entity_id
_entity_poly.type
_entity_poly.pdbx_seq_one_letter_code
_entity_poly.pdbx_strand_id
1 'polypeptide(L)'
;TNPSFARQKHLDMQSMWKAPALPQNPVELFIGILSAGNHFAERMAVRKSWMQQKLVKSSKVVARFFVALHARTEVNVDLKKEADYFGDIVIVPYMDHYDLVVLKTVAICEYGVSTVA
;
A
#
# COMPACT_ATOMS: atom_id res chain seq x y z
N THR A 1 4.33 20.57 19.64
CA THR A 1 3.78 20.21 18.32
C THR A 1 4.94 19.85 17.41
N ASN A 2 5.08 18.58 17.04
CA ASN A 2 6.23 18.08 16.29
C ASN A 2 6.12 18.56 14.83
N PRO A 3 7.13 19.26 14.26
CA PRO A 3 7.10 19.78 12.89
C PRO A 3 6.94 18.69 11.80
N SER A 4 7.11 17.41 12.15
CA SER A 4 6.75 16.28 11.26
C SER A 4 5.25 16.20 10.96
N PHE A 5 4.39 16.56 11.92
CA PHE A 5 2.93 16.49 11.77
C PHE A 5 2.35 17.62 10.91
N ALA A 6 3.06 18.75 10.78
CA ALA A 6 2.57 19.88 9.99
C ALA A 6 2.53 19.60 8.48
N ARG A 7 3.35 18.65 7.98
CA ARG A 7 3.39 18.25 6.58
C ARG A 7 2.29 17.25 6.18
N GLN A 8 1.56 16.69 7.15
CA GLN A 8 0.49 15.70 6.91
C GLN A 8 -0.76 16.28 6.25
N LYS A 9 -1.07 17.57 6.45
CA LYS A 9 -2.26 18.20 5.84
C LYS A 9 -2.11 18.54 4.35
N HIS A 10 -0.90 18.48 3.81
CA HIS A 10 -0.63 18.84 2.41
C HIS A 10 -0.40 17.63 1.49
N LEU A 11 -0.76 16.45 1.99
CA LEU A 11 -0.85 15.20 1.23
C LEU A 11 -2.24 14.62 1.44
N ASP A 12 -3.26 15.44 1.22
CA ASP A 12 -4.56 14.90 0.82
C ASP A 12 -4.30 13.89 -0.30
N MET A 13 -4.81 12.67 -0.14
CA MET A 13 -4.64 11.53 -1.06
C MET A 13 -4.87 11.96 -2.51
N GLN A 14 -3.83 12.48 -3.17
CA GLN A 14 -3.89 12.77 -4.59
C GLN A 14 -4.24 11.44 -5.25
N SER A 15 -5.24 11.45 -6.11
CA SER A 15 -5.77 10.28 -6.79
C SER A 15 -4.68 9.41 -7.43
N MET A 16 -3.52 9.99 -7.76
CA MET A 16 -2.34 9.29 -8.27
C MET A 16 -1.74 8.24 -7.31
N TRP A 17 -1.98 8.32 -6.00
CA TRP A 17 -1.39 7.39 -5.02
C TRP A 17 -2.37 6.31 -4.54
N LYS A 18 -3.60 6.31 -5.05
CA LYS A 18 -4.62 5.32 -4.69
C LYS A 18 -4.42 4.05 -5.50
N ALA A 19 -4.51 2.90 -4.84
CA ALA A 19 -4.62 1.63 -5.53
C ALA A 19 -5.90 1.59 -6.38
N PRO A 20 -5.93 0.81 -7.48
CA PRO A 20 -7.13 0.57 -8.26
C PRO A 20 -8.30 0.09 -7.39
N ALA A 21 -9.52 0.50 -7.77
CA ALA A 21 -10.74 0.08 -7.12
C ALA A 21 -10.86 -1.45 -7.10
N LEU A 22 -11.47 -1.98 -6.03
CA LEU A 22 -11.69 -3.42 -5.91
C LEU A 22 -12.75 -3.88 -6.91
N PRO A 23 -12.65 -5.13 -7.41
CA PRO A 23 -13.69 -5.69 -8.27
C PRO A 23 -15.04 -5.76 -7.54
N GLN A 24 -16.15 -5.70 -8.28
CA GLN A 24 -17.51 -5.65 -7.71
C GLN A 24 -17.93 -6.88 -6.89
N ASN A 25 -17.13 -7.95 -6.87
CA ASN A 25 -17.43 -9.14 -6.09
C ASN A 25 -17.20 -8.86 -4.60
N PRO A 26 -18.01 -9.46 -3.70
CA PRO A 26 -17.78 -9.35 -2.26
C PRO A 26 -16.38 -9.84 -1.89
N VAL A 27 -15.63 -8.99 -1.19
CA VAL A 27 -14.33 -9.37 -0.65
C VAL A 27 -14.57 -10.09 0.68
N GLU A 28 -14.15 -11.35 0.75
CA GLU A 28 -14.31 -12.20 1.94
C GLU A 28 -13.20 -11.96 2.98
N LEU A 29 -12.01 -11.57 2.51
CA LEU A 29 -10.87 -11.23 3.37
C LEU A 29 -9.98 -10.16 2.73
N PHE A 30 -9.59 -9.18 3.52
CA PHE A 30 -8.58 -8.20 3.15
C PHE A 30 -7.28 -8.41 3.93
N ILE A 31 -6.15 -8.36 3.24
CA ILE A 31 -4.81 -8.51 3.80
C ILE A 31 -3.98 -7.26 3.44
N GLY A 32 -3.73 -6.40 4.43
CA GLY A 32 -2.75 -5.33 4.31
C GLY A 32 -1.35 -5.85 4.64
N ILE A 33 -0.40 -5.67 3.72
CA ILE A 33 0.99 -6.13 3.88
C ILE A 33 1.87 -4.90 4.10
N LEU A 34 2.53 -4.83 5.26
CA LEU A 34 3.52 -3.79 5.53
C LEU A 34 4.76 -3.97 4.66
N SER A 35 5.20 -2.92 3.98
CA SER A 35 6.40 -2.95 3.13
C SER A 35 7.12 -1.59 3.10
N ALA A 36 8.34 -1.57 2.56
CA ALA A 36 9.19 -0.38 2.39
C ALA A 36 9.51 -0.13 0.91
N GLY A 37 9.83 1.12 0.54
CA GLY A 37 10.00 1.51 -0.87
C GLY A 37 11.00 0.65 -1.65
N ASN A 38 12.14 0.34 -1.02
CA ASN A 38 13.24 -0.43 -1.60
C ASN A 38 13.07 -1.96 -1.52
N HIS A 39 11.98 -2.48 -0.96
CA HIS A 39 11.76 -3.93 -0.79
C HIS A 39 11.05 -4.59 -1.99
N PHE A 40 11.54 -4.30 -3.20
CA PHE A 40 10.93 -4.82 -4.43
C PHE A 40 10.99 -6.36 -4.52
N ALA A 41 12.14 -6.94 -4.16
CA ALA A 41 12.36 -8.38 -4.27
C ALA A 41 11.42 -9.18 -3.35
N GLU A 42 11.20 -8.67 -2.13
CA GLU A 42 10.30 -9.24 -1.13
C GLU A 42 8.85 -9.20 -1.62
N ARG A 43 8.41 -8.06 -2.19
CA ARG A 43 7.09 -7.96 -2.82
C ARG A 43 6.94 -8.96 -3.97
N MET A 44 7.96 -9.10 -4.82
CA MET A 44 7.95 -10.08 -5.90
C MET A 44 7.90 -11.52 -5.40
N ALA A 45 8.58 -11.85 -4.29
CA ALA A 45 8.50 -13.17 -3.68
C ALA A 45 7.08 -13.48 -3.19
N VAL A 46 6.43 -12.51 -2.53
CA VAL A 46 5.03 -12.61 -2.11
C VAL A 46 4.10 -12.77 -3.31
N ARG A 47 4.24 -11.92 -4.34
CA ARG A 47 3.45 -12.00 -5.58
C ARG A 47 3.57 -13.37 -6.24
N LYS A 48 4.78 -13.92 -6.33
CA LYS A 48 5.06 -15.22 -6.99
C LYS A 48 4.72 -16.43 -6.11
N SER A 49 4.40 -16.24 -4.84
CA SER A 49 4.09 -17.32 -3.90
C SER A 49 2.60 -17.32 -3.53
N TRP A 50 2.24 -16.99 -2.29
CA TRP A 50 0.89 -17.20 -1.77
C TRP A 50 -0.16 -16.29 -2.44
N MET A 51 0.22 -15.15 -3.02
CA MET A 51 -0.71 -14.35 -3.84
C MET A 51 -1.15 -15.06 -5.12
N GLN A 52 -0.50 -16.17 -5.49
CA GLN A 52 -0.91 -17.00 -6.63
C GLN A 52 -2.04 -18.00 -6.28
N GLN A 53 -2.43 -18.10 -5.01
CA GLN A 53 -3.51 -18.98 -4.57
C GLN A 53 -4.85 -18.61 -5.21
N LYS A 54 -5.70 -19.63 -5.45
CA LYS A 54 -6.96 -19.48 -6.19
C LYS A 54 -7.86 -18.39 -5.61
N LEU A 55 -7.95 -18.29 -4.29
CA LEU A 55 -8.80 -17.31 -3.59
C LEU A 55 -8.36 -15.85 -3.83
N VAL A 56 -7.05 -15.62 -3.94
CA VAL A 56 -6.49 -14.29 -4.24
C VAL A 56 -6.70 -13.96 -5.71
N LYS A 57 -6.42 -14.90 -6.61
CA LYS A 57 -6.66 -14.73 -8.06
C LYS A 57 -8.13 -14.54 -8.42
N SER A 58 -9.04 -15.18 -7.69
CA SER A 58 -10.48 -15.01 -7.88
C SER A 58 -11.02 -13.73 -7.23
N SER A 59 -10.16 -12.90 -6.63
CA SER A 59 -10.52 -11.66 -5.94
C SER A 59 -11.47 -11.83 -4.73
N LYS A 60 -11.60 -13.04 -4.19
CA LYS A 60 -12.31 -13.29 -2.90
C LYS A 60 -11.46 -12.80 -1.73
N VAL A 61 -10.14 -12.96 -1.86
CA VAL A 61 -9.15 -12.40 -0.94
C VAL A 61 -8.40 -11.29 -1.67
N VAL A 62 -8.36 -10.11 -1.07
CA VAL A 62 -7.62 -8.96 -1.61
C VAL A 62 -6.39 -8.72 -0.76
N ALA A 63 -5.22 -8.71 -1.38
CA ALA A 63 -3.97 -8.31 -0.76
C ALA A 63 -3.44 -7.01 -1.36
N ARG A 64 -2.93 -6.12 -0.51
CA ARG A 64 -2.31 -4.85 -0.91
C ARG A 64 -1.07 -4.57 -0.06
N PHE A 65 0.00 -4.13 -0.69
CA PHE A 65 1.20 -3.64 -0.02
C PHE A 65 1.01 -2.18 0.38
N PHE A 66 1.29 -1.84 1.64
CA PHE A 66 1.28 -0.48 2.13
C PHE A 66 2.70 0.02 2.29
N VAL A 67 3.05 1.02 1.49
CA VAL A 67 4.42 1.51 1.35
C VAL A 67 4.46 3.02 1.56
N ALA A 68 5.37 3.48 2.42
CA ALA A 68 5.60 4.91 2.66
C ALA A 68 6.61 5.47 1.64
N LEU A 69 6.63 6.79 1.48
CA LEU A 69 7.63 7.46 0.66
C LEU A 69 9.02 7.29 1.27
N HIS A 70 10.01 7.00 0.45
CA HIS A 70 11.40 6.85 0.85
C HIS A 70 12.14 8.19 0.73
N ALA A 71 13.17 8.43 1.57
CA ALA A 71 13.94 9.68 1.54
C ALA A 71 14.66 9.93 0.20
N ARG A 72 15.10 8.86 -0.44
CA ARG A 72 15.65 8.85 -1.81
C ARG A 72 14.55 8.93 -2.86
N THR A 73 14.60 9.95 -3.71
CA THR A 73 13.61 10.19 -4.77
C THR A 73 13.59 9.09 -5.82
N GLU A 74 14.74 8.50 -6.15
CA GLU A 74 14.85 7.44 -7.16
C GLU A 74 14.03 6.20 -6.74
N VAL A 75 14.05 5.88 -5.44
CA VAL A 75 13.24 4.79 -4.87
C VAL A 75 11.75 5.08 -5.01
N ASN A 76 11.31 6.33 -4.84
CA ASN A 76 9.90 6.71 -5.01
C ASN A 76 9.45 6.64 -6.47
N VAL A 77 10.34 7.00 -7.41
CA VAL A 77 10.07 6.90 -8.84
C VAL A 77 9.87 5.45 -9.25
N ASP A 78 10.75 4.55 -8.79
CA ASP A 78 10.61 3.12 -9.10
C ASP A 78 9.41 2.48 -8.38
N LEU A 79 9.14 2.87 -7.14
CA LEU A 79 7.93 2.45 -6.43
C LEU A 79 6.66 2.89 -7.16
N LYS A 80 6.63 4.10 -7.72
CA LYS A 80 5.48 4.59 -8.50
C LYS A 80 5.28 3.76 -9.78
N LYS A 81 6.34 3.48 -10.52
CA LYS A 81 6.28 2.58 -11.70
C LYS A 81 5.76 1.20 -11.34
N GLU A 82 6.22 0.64 -10.23
CA GLU A 82 5.78 -0.65 -9.74
C GLU A 82 4.29 -0.63 -9.34
N ALA A 83 3.86 0.40 -8.60
CA ALA A 83 2.48 0.56 -8.18
C ALA A 83 1.54 0.67 -9.40
N ASP A 84 1.95 1.41 -10.43
CA ASP A 84 1.19 1.56 -11.66
C ASP A 84 1.14 0.25 -12.48
N TYR A 85 2.22 -0.54 -12.45
CA TYR A 85 2.29 -1.81 -13.19
C TYR A 85 1.49 -2.94 -12.53
N PHE A 86 1.62 -3.13 -11.21
CA PHE A 86 0.99 -4.26 -10.51
C PHE A 86 -0.38 -3.92 -9.91
N GLY A 87 -0.67 -2.65 -9.62
CA GLY A 87 -1.93 -2.22 -9.04
C GLY A 87 -2.20 -2.79 -7.64
N ASP A 88 -1.20 -3.34 -6.96
CA ASP A 88 -1.33 -3.97 -5.64
C ASP A 88 -0.63 -3.17 -4.52
N ILE A 89 -0.21 -1.94 -4.80
CA ILE A 89 0.46 -1.05 -3.84
C ILE A 89 -0.44 0.13 -3.49
N VAL A 90 -0.59 0.39 -2.20
CA VAL A 90 -1.13 1.63 -1.63
C VAL A 90 0.06 2.44 -1.10
N ILE A 91 0.28 3.62 -1.68
CA ILE A 91 1.36 4.51 -1.25
C ILE A 91 0.80 5.46 -0.18
N VAL A 92 1.33 5.37 1.04
CA VAL A 92 0.90 6.22 2.15
C VAL A 92 1.72 7.52 2.17
N PRO A 93 1.09 8.68 2.46
CA PRO A 93 1.72 9.99 2.35
C PRO A 93 2.64 10.35 3.54
N TYR A 94 3.47 9.42 4.00
CA TYR A 94 4.41 9.64 5.09
C TYR A 94 5.82 9.20 4.66
N MET A 95 6.86 9.74 5.31
CA MET A 95 8.25 9.37 5.03
C MET A 95 8.66 8.14 5.83
N ASP A 96 9.16 7.10 5.18
CA ASP A 96 9.42 5.81 5.79
C ASP A 96 10.44 5.92 6.94
N HIS A 97 9.96 5.66 8.14
CA HIS A 97 10.74 5.60 9.39
C HIS A 97 10.11 4.50 10.25
N TYR A 98 10.93 3.84 11.07
CA TYR A 98 10.49 2.72 11.92
C TYR A 98 9.30 3.08 12.82
N ASP A 99 9.27 4.30 13.35
CA ASP A 99 8.17 4.81 14.18
C ASP A 99 6.83 4.93 13.41
N LEU A 100 6.87 4.92 12.07
CA LEU A 100 5.69 5.06 11.22
C LEU A 100 5.04 3.72 10.84
N VAL A 101 5.56 2.60 11.33
CA VAL A 101 4.91 1.29 11.18
C VAL A 101 3.48 1.34 11.75
N VAL A 102 3.29 2.01 12.88
CA VAL A 102 1.96 2.19 13.50
C VAL A 102 1.02 2.95 12.56
N LEU A 103 1.50 3.99 11.88
CA LEU A 103 0.69 4.76 10.92
C LEU A 103 0.33 3.93 9.69
N LYS A 104 1.23 3.06 9.20
CA LYS A 104 0.91 2.12 8.11
C LYS A 104 -0.19 1.14 8.53
N THR A 105 -0.17 0.65 9.78
CA THR A 105 -1.23 -0.22 10.31
C THR A 105 -2.57 0.50 10.37
N VAL A 106 -2.61 1.75 10.84
CA VAL A 106 -3.84 2.56 10.82
C VAL A 106 -4.35 2.77 9.39
N ALA A 107 -3.46 3.11 8.45
CA ALA A 107 -3.83 3.28 7.05
C ALA A 107 -4.39 1.99 6.41
N ILE A 108 -3.88 0.81 6.81
CA ILE A 108 -4.44 -0.49 6.40
C ILE A 108 -5.88 -0.63 6.89
N CYS A 109 -6.15 -0.33 8.16
CA CYS A 109 -7.49 -0.41 8.73
C CYS A 109 -8.45 0.57 8.04
N GLU A 110 -8.05 1.82 7.86
CA GLU A 110 -8.85 2.85 7.19
C GLU A 110 -9.17 2.48 5.74
N TYR A 111 -8.18 1.94 5.00
CA TYR A 111 -8.39 1.46 3.64
C TYR A 111 -9.38 0.29 3.61
N GLY A 112 -9.23 -0.68 4.52
CA GLY A 112 -10.14 -1.81 4.65
C GLY A 112 -11.59 -1.35 4.85
N VAL A 113 -11.83 -0.43 5.80
CA VAL A 113 -13.18 0.06 6.08
C VAL A 113 -13.75 0.91 4.95
N SER A 114 -12.94 1.75 4.29
CA SER A 114 -13.43 2.68 3.26
C SER A 114 -13.62 2.06 1.88
N THR A 115 -12.92 0.96 1.58
CA THR A 115 -12.83 0.41 0.22
C THR A 115 -13.33 -1.03 0.12
N VAL A 116 -13.27 -1.80 1.21
CA VAL A 116 -13.64 -3.23 1.22
C VAL A 116 -15.03 -3.45 1.83
N ALA A 117 -15.37 -2.68 2.87
CA ALA A 117 -16.64 -2.78 3.60
C ALA A 117 -17.76 -1.97 2.95
#